data_AF-A0A166U7N9-F1
#
_entry.id   AF-A0A166U7N9-F1
#
_cell.length_a   1.000
_cell.length_b   1.000
_cell.length_c   1.000
_cell.angle_alpha   90.00
_cell.angle_beta   90.00
_cell.angle_gamma   90.00
#
_symmetry.space_group_name_H-M   'P 1'
#
loop_
_entity.id
_entity.type
_entity.pdbx_description
1 polymer ?
#
loop_
_entity_poly.entity_id
_entity_poly.type
_entity_poly.pdbx_seq_one_letter_code
_entity_poly.pdbx_strand_id
1 'polypeptide(L)'
;MRNIVKKLTHRMDFSIDIFSPRLDISPSSLHTRRRIWQEAVSTLLLTSPECKIPVKQTMTFAQAPDSQYPPYLLNFADSPAERHVENLKILREVGIDAYQLAVALLYGPDFAWYKHLAEKIQRQFIGPDCYWKDPAVQSKPVNTKHFGNAWWIPFPPTLVLRSDDGPLFVLRDVNEIESYIAQNSDPTVQKKRQIRMALRALDGQTVYWPYNYLKPVGTNSRWCCGGRKYHARDSKHYETAVFSIKRKGDLVYQGVQLGSGLQVQLKYDRGVLADGSVIGLDDDYDLTPALARFFALNERLIPHRLEELEKVLETYRHDHMQQFKTKADVLSYRFLAFVYNQPRDPIGLAESSIESERDLRVRQLMVGSEAIFEITYERLAAVTTTEAATWWYIFWDDLWRRNNVSIKALQIHAPDFDPHYPTSIAYHPIPRPALEAFLAQRGLLNKVPKWSDFFHSGLLNTIYLRLNDIVNHGTQREVLFHLGDDPSELDMEQVDFDAAVGPSTLGTGGGTDHDDGSIRARPAYRWEGLLGDPLRKDKRWRRRWFAKMGSWFGLTPLWRSGMPSNGLSLDVQLVNGRYILIEE
;
A
#
# COMPACT_ATOMS: atom_id res chain seq x y z
N MET A 1 -16.40 18.65 13.96
CA MET A 1 -16.77 18.04 15.26
C MET A 1 -15.55 17.66 16.10
N ARG A 2 -14.55 16.92 15.58
CA ARG A 2 -13.30 16.55 16.30
C ARG A 2 -12.56 17.73 16.96
N ASN A 3 -12.27 18.81 16.24
CA ASN A 3 -11.56 19.97 16.81
C ASN A 3 -12.33 20.70 17.92
N ILE A 4 -13.67 20.62 17.90
CA ILE A 4 -14.52 21.22 18.95
C ILE A 4 -14.47 20.36 20.20
N VAL A 5 -14.59 19.02 20.06
CA VAL A 5 -14.41 18.08 21.16
C VAL A 5 -13.02 18.25 21.76
N LYS A 6 -11.97 18.32 20.93
CA LYS A 6 -10.57 18.48 21.37
C LYS A 6 -10.34 19.76 22.19
N LYS A 7 -10.94 20.88 21.78
CA LYS A 7 -10.91 22.15 22.52
C LYS A 7 -11.71 22.09 23.82
N LEU A 8 -12.82 21.35 23.86
CA LEU A 8 -13.66 21.18 25.05
C LEU A 8 -13.06 20.18 26.06
N THR A 9 -12.26 19.22 25.60
CA THR A 9 -11.68 18.16 26.43
C THR A 9 -10.22 18.40 26.79
N HIS A 10 -9.62 19.50 26.32
CA HIS A 10 -8.22 19.87 26.58
C HIS A 10 -7.23 18.73 26.29
N ARG A 11 -7.53 17.94 25.25
CA ARG A 11 -6.79 16.72 24.89
C ARG A 11 -5.63 17.07 23.95
N MET A 12 -4.42 16.59 24.30
CA MET A 12 -3.28 16.53 23.39
C MET A 12 -3.35 15.23 22.57
N ASP A 13 -3.25 15.35 21.26
CA ASP A 13 -3.14 14.20 20.36
C ASP A 13 -1.71 13.97 19.90
N PHE A 14 -1.39 12.70 19.72
CA PHE A 14 -0.18 12.21 19.08
C PHE A 14 -0.60 11.22 17.98
N SER A 15 0.13 11.18 16.87
CA SER A 15 -0.09 10.27 15.74
C SER A 15 0.52 8.90 15.93
N ILE A 16 1.51 8.84 16.81
CA ILE A 16 2.29 7.68 17.18
C ILE A 16 2.22 7.51 18.69
N ASP A 17 2.50 6.31 19.16
CA ASP A 17 2.61 6.06 20.58
C ASP A 17 3.95 6.59 21.14
N ILE A 18 3.99 7.90 21.37
CA ILE A 18 5.23 8.62 21.69
C ILE A 18 5.94 8.13 22.96
N PHE A 19 5.19 7.59 23.91
CA PHE A 19 5.70 7.07 25.17
C PHE A 19 5.99 5.57 25.14
N SER A 20 5.79 4.90 24.00
CA SER A 20 6.07 3.47 23.89
C SER A 20 7.56 3.17 24.09
N PRO A 21 7.92 2.20 24.96
CA PRO A 21 9.29 1.70 25.07
C PRO A 21 9.85 1.19 23.73
N ARG A 22 8.96 0.66 22.88
CA ARG A 22 9.28 0.05 21.57
C ARG A 22 9.32 1.05 20.41
N LEU A 23 9.20 2.35 20.68
CA LEU A 23 9.33 3.38 19.64
C LEU A 23 10.76 3.37 19.09
N ASP A 24 10.91 3.30 17.77
CA ASP A 24 12.22 3.38 17.12
C ASP A 24 12.79 4.81 17.25
N ILE A 25 13.75 4.95 18.16
CA ILE A 25 14.49 6.18 18.47
C ILE A 25 15.97 6.07 18.08
N SER A 26 16.32 5.07 17.27
CA SER A 26 17.68 4.89 16.76
C SER A 26 18.08 6.06 15.84
N PRO A 27 19.38 6.26 15.57
CA PRO A 27 19.82 7.23 14.55
C PRO A 27 19.19 7.01 13.17
N SER A 28 18.79 5.76 12.87
CA SER A 28 18.06 5.37 11.66
C SER A 28 16.54 5.45 11.77
N SER A 29 16.01 6.14 12.80
CA SER A 29 14.59 6.18 13.12
C SER A 29 13.73 6.45 11.88
N LEU A 30 12.79 5.54 11.64
CA LEU A 30 11.83 5.70 10.56
C LEU A 30 11.03 7.01 10.68
N HIS A 31 10.76 7.47 11.91
CA HIS A 31 9.95 8.65 12.17
C HIS A 31 10.66 9.95 11.82
N THR A 32 11.93 10.12 12.23
CA THR A 32 12.71 11.31 11.87
C THR A 32 12.97 11.37 10.37
N ARG A 33 13.32 10.23 9.75
CA ARG A 33 13.48 10.13 8.30
C ARG A 33 12.20 10.53 7.55
N ARG A 34 11.03 10.06 8.00
CA ARG A 34 9.74 10.39 7.37
C ARG A 34 9.44 11.89 7.45
N ARG A 35 9.59 12.48 8.64
CA ARG A 35 9.14 13.84 8.98
C ARG A 35 10.09 14.94 8.53
N ILE A 36 11.38 14.64 8.43
CA ILE A 36 12.39 15.61 8.01
C ILE A 36 12.71 15.39 6.52
N TRP A 37 13.24 14.22 6.18
CA TRP A 37 13.79 13.97 4.84
C TRP A 37 12.70 13.70 3.80
N GLN A 38 11.91 12.65 4.00
CA GLN A 38 10.94 12.17 3.02
C GLN A 38 9.81 13.16 2.75
N GLU A 39 9.36 13.86 3.78
CA GLU A 39 8.38 14.94 3.66
C GLU A 39 8.94 16.10 2.83
N ALA A 40 10.19 16.51 3.04
CA ALA A 40 10.83 17.55 2.24
C ALA A 40 10.93 17.13 0.76
N VAL A 41 11.42 15.91 0.47
CA VAL A 41 11.52 15.40 -0.92
C VAL A 41 10.15 15.33 -1.59
N SER A 42 9.14 14.81 -0.89
CA SER A 42 7.77 14.76 -1.43
C SER A 42 7.22 16.16 -1.69
N THR A 43 7.45 17.09 -0.76
CA THR A 43 6.98 18.47 -0.88
C THR A 43 7.60 19.16 -2.09
N LEU A 44 8.91 18.99 -2.32
CA LEU A 44 9.59 19.53 -3.50
C LEU A 44 8.93 19.06 -4.81
N LEU A 45 8.70 17.75 -4.95
CA LEU A 45 8.07 17.18 -6.15
C LEU A 45 6.62 17.63 -6.30
N LEU A 46 5.84 17.64 -5.23
CA LEU A 46 4.41 17.94 -5.26
C LEU A 46 4.09 19.43 -5.44
N THR A 47 5.00 20.32 -5.03
CA THR A 47 4.75 21.78 -5.04
C THR A 47 5.48 22.52 -6.15
N SER A 48 6.58 21.96 -6.68
CA SER A 48 7.30 22.58 -7.80
C SER A 48 6.40 22.70 -9.04
N PRO A 49 6.30 23.90 -9.67
CA PRO A 49 5.38 24.14 -10.79
C PRO A 49 5.53 23.18 -11.96
N GLU A 50 6.76 22.73 -12.24
CA GLU A 50 7.08 21.84 -13.37
C GLU A 50 6.87 20.37 -13.02
N CYS A 51 6.94 20.01 -11.74
CA CYS A 51 6.84 18.63 -11.29
C CYS A 51 5.45 18.23 -10.79
N LYS A 52 4.67 19.20 -10.29
CA LYS A 52 3.39 18.97 -9.59
C LYS A 52 2.36 18.23 -10.44
N ILE A 53 1.46 17.54 -9.75
CA ILE A 53 0.31 16.88 -10.38
C ILE A 53 -0.58 17.94 -11.04
N PRO A 54 -0.96 17.78 -12.33
CA PRO A 54 -1.87 18.70 -12.98
C PRO A 54 -3.22 18.79 -12.25
N VAL A 55 -3.79 19.99 -12.11
CA VAL A 55 -5.00 20.22 -11.30
C VAL A 55 -6.21 19.38 -11.74
N LYS A 56 -6.32 19.10 -13.04
CA LYS A 56 -7.42 18.30 -13.62
C LYS A 56 -7.14 16.79 -13.60
N GLN A 57 -5.95 16.38 -13.22
CA GLN A 57 -5.53 14.99 -13.30
C GLN A 57 -6.15 14.17 -12.17
N THR A 58 -6.85 13.09 -12.52
CA THR A 58 -7.47 12.19 -11.54
C THR A 58 -6.58 10.97 -11.30
N MET A 59 -6.07 10.82 -10.07
CA MET A 59 -5.20 9.71 -9.67
C MET A 59 -5.99 8.40 -9.53
N THR A 60 -6.13 7.66 -10.63
CA THR A 60 -6.85 6.38 -10.68
C THR A 60 -5.86 5.23 -10.78
N PHE A 61 -6.00 4.21 -9.92
CA PHE A 61 -5.09 3.08 -9.89
C PHE A 61 -5.81 1.78 -10.22
N ALA A 62 -5.26 1.00 -11.14
CA ALA A 62 -5.57 -0.42 -11.26
C ALA A 62 -5.01 -1.14 -10.03
N GLN A 63 -5.87 -1.85 -9.31
CA GLN A 63 -5.55 -2.52 -8.05
C GLN A 63 -6.15 -3.93 -8.06
N ALA A 64 -5.37 -4.89 -7.57
CA ALA A 64 -5.82 -6.24 -7.34
C ALA A 64 -6.71 -6.33 -6.09
N PRO A 65 -7.71 -7.22 -6.07
CA PRO A 65 -8.25 -7.72 -4.81
C PRO A 65 -7.12 -8.30 -3.95
N ASP A 66 -7.11 -7.98 -2.66
CA ASP A 66 -6.13 -8.47 -1.66
C ASP A 66 -4.64 -8.20 -2.02
N SER A 67 -4.34 -7.17 -2.83
CA SER A 67 -2.97 -6.80 -3.21
C SER A 67 -2.16 -7.94 -3.85
N GLN A 68 -2.83 -8.85 -4.58
CA GLN A 68 -2.19 -9.99 -5.27
C GLN A 68 -1.11 -9.57 -6.29
N TYR A 69 -1.23 -8.38 -6.88
CA TYR A 69 -0.21 -7.79 -7.75
C TYR A 69 -0.08 -6.28 -7.50
N PRO A 70 1.06 -5.66 -7.88
CA PRO A 70 1.34 -4.27 -7.56
C PRO A 70 0.33 -3.30 -8.19
N PRO A 71 0.02 -2.18 -7.52
CA PRO A 71 -0.87 -1.16 -8.06
C PRO A 71 -0.22 -0.44 -9.25
N TYR A 72 -1.03 -0.02 -10.22
CA TYR A 72 -0.54 0.69 -11.41
C TYR A 72 -1.40 1.92 -11.71
N LEU A 73 -0.77 3.08 -11.93
CA LEU A 73 -1.46 4.35 -12.22
C LEU A 73 -2.00 4.34 -13.65
N LEU A 74 -3.29 4.62 -13.80
CA LEU A 74 -3.95 4.78 -15.09
C LEU A 74 -3.95 6.25 -15.51
N ASN A 75 -4.05 6.50 -16.83
CA ASN A 75 -4.17 7.84 -17.41
C ASN A 75 -3.04 8.81 -17.05
N PHE A 76 -1.83 8.31 -16.87
CA PHE A 76 -0.64 9.09 -16.50
C PHE A 76 -0.47 10.34 -17.39
N ALA A 77 -0.37 11.52 -16.77
CA ALA A 77 -0.29 12.82 -17.45
C ALA A 77 1.13 13.40 -17.49
N ASP A 78 2.14 12.53 -17.47
CA ASP A 78 3.54 12.89 -17.71
C ASP A 78 4.15 13.85 -16.67
N SER A 79 3.70 13.82 -15.41
CA SER A 79 4.30 14.61 -14.32
C SER A 79 5.18 13.77 -13.37
N PRO A 80 6.34 14.29 -12.93
CA PRO A 80 7.18 13.66 -11.92
C PRO A 80 6.45 13.36 -10.61
N ALA A 81 5.57 14.27 -10.17
CA ALA A 81 4.80 14.08 -8.95
C ALA A 81 3.79 12.92 -9.03
N GLU A 82 3.15 12.70 -10.18
CA GLU A 82 2.29 11.53 -10.39
C GLU A 82 3.10 10.23 -10.23
N ARG A 83 4.30 10.19 -10.83
CA ARG A 83 5.20 9.04 -10.70
C ARG A 83 5.69 8.83 -9.28
N HIS A 84 6.01 9.90 -8.57
CA HIS A 84 6.37 9.83 -7.15
C HIS A 84 5.26 9.21 -6.32
N VAL A 85 4.02 9.67 -6.50
CA VAL A 85 2.85 9.12 -5.79
C VAL A 85 2.58 7.67 -6.18
N GLU A 86 2.71 7.30 -7.46
CA GLU A 86 2.60 5.90 -7.90
C GLU A 86 3.68 5.03 -7.25
N ASN A 87 4.94 5.48 -7.24
CA ASN A 87 6.04 4.75 -6.61
C ASN A 87 5.84 4.61 -5.09
N LEU A 88 5.33 5.63 -4.40
CA LEU A 88 5.00 5.56 -2.98
C LEU A 88 3.86 4.58 -2.70
N LYS A 89 2.84 4.57 -3.55
CA LYS A 89 1.73 3.61 -3.43
C LYS A 89 2.21 2.18 -3.63
N ILE A 90 3.05 1.95 -4.65
CA ILE A 90 3.69 0.66 -4.86
C ILE A 90 4.50 0.25 -3.63
N LEU A 91 5.40 1.12 -3.14
CA LEU A 91 6.22 0.85 -1.96
C LEU A 91 5.38 0.49 -0.73
N ARG A 92 4.26 1.18 -0.52
CA ARG A 92 3.35 0.92 0.60
C ARG A 92 2.67 -0.45 0.49
N GLU A 93 2.27 -0.87 -0.72
CA GLU A 93 1.56 -2.14 -0.93
C GLU A 93 2.49 -3.35 -1.00
N VAL A 94 3.68 -3.20 -1.59
CA VAL A 94 4.62 -4.33 -1.77
C VAL A 94 5.65 -4.45 -0.63
N GLY A 95 5.90 -3.36 0.10
CA GLY A 95 6.92 -3.30 1.15
C GLY A 95 8.31 -2.94 0.64
N ILE A 96 9.19 -2.49 1.55
CA ILE A 96 10.52 -1.98 1.21
C ILE A 96 11.45 -3.07 0.64
N ASP A 97 11.41 -4.28 1.19
CA ASP A 97 12.32 -5.36 0.79
C ASP A 97 12.04 -5.80 -0.65
N ALA A 98 10.76 -6.07 -0.98
CA ALA A 98 10.34 -6.41 -2.34
C ALA A 98 10.62 -5.26 -3.33
N TYR A 99 10.44 -4.01 -2.90
CA TYR A 99 10.78 -2.83 -3.71
C TYR A 99 12.28 -2.79 -4.03
N GLN A 100 13.14 -2.99 -3.04
CA GLN A 100 14.59 -2.98 -3.23
C GLN A 100 15.08 -4.13 -4.09
N LEU A 101 14.54 -5.35 -3.91
CA LEU A 101 14.84 -6.49 -4.76
C LEU A 101 14.47 -6.23 -6.23
N ALA A 102 13.31 -5.62 -6.47
CA ALA A 102 12.89 -5.24 -7.82
C ALA A 102 13.78 -4.15 -8.43
N VAL A 103 14.27 -3.18 -7.63
CA VAL A 103 15.26 -2.20 -8.08
C VAL A 103 16.59 -2.87 -8.42
N ALA A 104 17.07 -3.82 -7.61
CA ALA A 104 18.27 -4.59 -7.90
C ALA A 104 18.13 -5.39 -9.21
N LEU A 105 16.96 -5.95 -9.48
CA LEU A 105 16.68 -6.67 -10.73
C LEU A 105 16.71 -5.75 -11.97
N LEU A 106 16.20 -4.52 -11.84
CA LEU A 106 16.10 -3.57 -12.96
C LEU A 106 17.32 -2.67 -13.17
N TYR A 107 18.21 -2.57 -12.20
CA TYR A 107 19.37 -1.67 -12.28
C TYR A 107 20.68 -2.35 -11.84
N GLY A 108 20.64 -3.63 -11.52
CA GLY A 108 21.79 -4.44 -11.12
C GLY A 108 22.43 -5.22 -12.29
N PRO A 109 23.31 -6.20 -11.98
CA PRO A 109 24.08 -6.93 -12.98
C PRO A 109 23.19 -7.78 -13.91
N ASP A 110 22.09 -8.34 -13.38
CA ASP A 110 21.18 -9.22 -14.15
C ASP A 110 20.19 -8.44 -15.03
N PHE A 111 20.26 -7.11 -15.01
CA PHE A 111 19.33 -6.24 -15.75
C PHE A 111 19.26 -6.57 -17.24
N ALA A 112 20.40 -6.83 -17.89
CA ALA A 112 20.43 -7.09 -19.33
C ALA A 112 19.65 -8.35 -19.71
N TRP A 113 19.82 -9.43 -18.93
CA TRP A 113 19.09 -10.68 -19.11
C TRP A 113 17.60 -10.47 -18.85
N TYR A 114 17.28 -9.85 -17.71
CA TYR A 114 15.90 -9.61 -17.34
C TYR A 114 15.15 -8.74 -18.35
N LYS A 115 15.81 -7.68 -18.83
CA LYS A 115 15.28 -6.79 -19.86
C LYS A 115 14.96 -7.56 -21.14
N HIS A 116 15.81 -8.49 -21.56
CA HIS A 116 15.55 -9.34 -22.73
C HIS A 116 14.27 -10.17 -22.56
N LEU A 117 14.08 -10.79 -21.39
CA LEU A 117 12.87 -11.57 -21.08
C LEU A 117 11.61 -10.69 -21.09
N ALA A 118 11.67 -9.53 -20.41
CA ALA A 118 10.56 -8.59 -20.33
C ALA A 118 10.17 -8.04 -21.70
N GLU A 119 11.14 -7.65 -22.54
CA GLU A 119 10.90 -7.19 -23.91
C GLU A 119 10.27 -8.28 -24.78
N LYS A 120 10.74 -9.53 -24.65
CA LYS A 120 10.16 -10.67 -25.38
C LYS A 120 8.69 -10.89 -25.01
N ILE A 121 8.37 -10.87 -23.72
CA ILE A 121 6.99 -10.99 -23.22
C ILE A 121 6.13 -9.85 -23.76
N GLN A 122 6.56 -8.60 -23.55
CA GLN A 122 5.78 -7.43 -23.94
C GLN A 122 5.50 -7.38 -25.44
N ARG A 123 6.41 -7.87 -26.28
CA ARG A 123 6.22 -7.90 -27.74
C ARG A 123 5.31 -9.03 -28.24
N GLN A 124 5.36 -10.22 -27.62
CA GLN A 124 4.80 -11.44 -28.22
C GLN A 124 3.75 -12.15 -27.35
N PHE A 125 3.86 -12.05 -26.03
CA PHE A 125 3.14 -12.88 -25.06
C PHE A 125 2.32 -12.03 -24.08
N ILE A 126 1.71 -10.95 -24.58
CA ILE A 126 0.76 -10.12 -23.84
C ILE A 126 -0.55 -10.02 -24.65
N GLY A 127 -1.67 -9.97 -23.94
CA GLY A 127 -3.03 -9.99 -24.49
C GLY A 127 -3.70 -11.37 -24.38
N PRO A 128 -4.75 -11.61 -25.18
CA PRO A 128 -5.52 -12.84 -25.11
C PRO A 128 -4.76 -14.04 -25.65
N ASP A 129 -5.25 -15.24 -25.31
CA ASP A 129 -4.75 -16.53 -25.78
C ASP A 129 -3.29 -16.81 -25.42
N CYS A 130 -2.85 -16.25 -24.29
CA CYS A 130 -1.61 -16.62 -23.63
C CYS A 130 -1.81 -17.87 -22.78
N TYR A 131 -0.80 -18.72 -22.67
CA TYR A 131 -0.86 -19.99 -21.97
C TYR A 131 0.00 -19.98 -20.71
N TRP A 132 -0.53 -20.49 -19.60
CA TRP A 132 0.27 -20.80 -18.43
C TRP A 132 -0.26 -22.02 -17.69
N LYS A 133 0.61 -23.01 -17.56
CA LYS A 133 0.43 -24.16 -16.70
C LYS A 133 1.52 -24.16 -15.65
N ASP A 134 1.11 -24.21 -14.38
CA ASP A 134 2.00 -24.39 -13.25
C ASP A 134 2.75 -25.74 -13.38
N PRO A 135 4.10 -25.74 -13.46
CA PRO A 135 4.90 -26.95 -13.53
C PRO A 135 4.67 -27.93 -12.37
N ALA A 136 4.24 -27.45 -11.20
CA ALA A 136 3.96 -28.29 -10.04
C ALA A 136 2.68 -29.13 -10.19
N VAL A 137 1.77 -28.76 -11.09
CA VAL A 137 0.49 -29.44 -11.29
C VAL A 137 0.64 -30.57 -12.31
N GLN A 138 0.56 -31.82 -11.81
CA GLN A 138 0.49 -33.01 -12.67
C GLN A 138 -0.85 -33.05 -13.42
N SER A 139 -0.84 -32.64 -14.68
CA SER A 139 -1.97 -32.74 -15.61
C SER A 139 -1.47 -33.02 -17.04
N LYS A 140 -2.39 -33.35 -17.97
CA LYS A 140 -2.07 -33.49 -19.42
C LYS A 140 -1.18 -32.35 -19.92
N PRO A 141 -0.25 -32.59 -20.88
CA PRO A 141 0.80 -31.64 -21.23
C PRO A 141 0.28 -30.26 -21.67
N VAL A 142 -0.81 -30.21 -22.44
CA VAL A 142 -1.47 -28.95 -22.86
C VAL A 142 -2.98 -29.08 -22.68
N ASN A 143 -3.59 -28.21 -21.87
CA ASN A 143 -5.03 -28.18 -21.59
C ASN A 143 -5.56 -26.75 -21.73
N THR A 144 -6.73 -26.56 -22.34
CA THR A 144 -7.24 -25.23 -22.66
C THR A 144 -7.62 -24.37 -21.46
N LYS A 145 -7.85 -25.00 -20.30
CA LYS A 145 -8.09 -24.31 -19.02
C LYS A 145 -6.94 -23.39 -18.61
N HIS A 146 -5.76 -23.57 -19.23
CA HIS A 146 -4.56 -22.79 -18.99
C HIS A 146 -4.39 -21.60 -19.95
N PHE A 147 -5.25 -21.45 -20.96
CA PHE A 147 -5.27 -20.22 -21.77
C PHE A 147 -6.00 -19.08 -21.04
N GLY A 148 -5.57 -17.86 -21.32
CA GLY A 148 -6.09 -16.67 -20.69
C GLY A 148 -5.63 -15.38 -21.32
N ASN A 149 -5.97 -14.28 -20.67
CA ASN A 149 -5.45 -12.95 -20.99
C ASN A 149 -4.27 -12.62 -20.07
N ALA A 150 -3.13 -12.25 -20.64
CA ALA A 150 -1.92 -11.86 -19.90
C ALA A 150 -1.63 -10.36 -20.03
N TRP A 151 -1.16 -9.74 -18.95
CA TRP A 151 -0.67 -8.37 -18.95
C TRP A 151 0.58 -8.22 -18.08
N TRP A 152 1.37 -7.21 -18.39
CA TRP A 152 2.64 -6.94 -17.74
C TRP A 152 2.52 -5.74 -16.80
N ILE A 153 3.04 -5.86 -15.59
CA ILE A 153 3.23 -4.76 -14.66
C ILE A 153 4.73 -4.47 -14.59
N PRO A 154 5.16 -3.24 -14.88
CA PRO A 154 6.59 -2.94 -15.00
C PRO A 154 7.34 -2.93 -13.67
N PHE A 155 6.67 -2.70 -12.53
CA PHE A 155 7.35 -2.59 -11.24
C PHE A 155 6.46 -2.81 -9.99
N PRO A 156 6.91 -3.65 -9.02
CA PRO A 156 7.85 -4.75 -9.22
C PRO A 156 7.47 -5.55 -10.47
N PRO A 157 8.44 -5.90 -11.32
CA PRO A 157 8.15 -6.61 -12.55
C PRO A 157 7.31 -7.86 -12.30
N THR A 158 6.11 -7.91 -12.86
CA THR A 158 5.13 -8.96 -12.57
C THR A 158 4.34 -9.27 -13.84
N LEU A 159 4.32 -10.55 -14.21
CA LEU A 159 3.43 -11.05 -15.27
C LEU A 159 2.16 -11.58 -14.62
N VAL A 160 1.01 -11.06 -15.04
CA VAL A 160 -0.28 -11.50 -14.53
C VAL A 160 -1.04 -12.17 -15.67
N LEU A 161 -1.62 -13.35 -15.40
CA LEU A 161 -2.45 -14.08 -16.34
C LEU A 161 -3.80 -14.42 -15.71
N ARG A 162 -4.89 -14.02 -16.36
CA ARG A 162 -6.25 -14.41 -16.01
C ARG A 162 -6.71 -15.51 -16.96
N SER A 163 -6.79 -16.74 -16.45
CA SER A 163 -7.32 -17.86 -17.23
C SER A 163 -8.76 -17.64 -17.63
N ASP A 164 -9.14 -18.21 -18.77
CA ASP A 164 -10.50 -18.13 -19.32
C ASP A 164 -11.52 -18.75 -18.36
N ASP A 165 -11.23 -19.94 -17.84
CA ASP A 165 -12.11 -20.72 -16.96
C ASP A 165 -11.46 -21.07 -15.61
N GLY A 166 -10.50 -20.24 -15.19
CA GLY A 166 -9.62 -20.57 -14.06
C GLY A 166 -9.25 -19.38 -13.18
N PRO A 167 -8.29 -19.60 -12.26
CA PRO A 167 -7.82 -18.58 -11.34
C PRO A 167 -6.96 -17.51 -12.04
N LEU A 168 -6.61 -16.48 -11.28
CA LEU A 168 -5.56 -15.53 -11.63
C LEU A 168 -4.20 -16.14 -11.25
N PHE A 169 -3.22 -16.03 -12.14
CA PHE A 169 -1.83 -16.37 -11.89
C PHE A 169 -0.98 -15.10 -11.86
N VAL A 170 -0.05 -15.03 -10.91
CA VAL A 170 0.87 -13.90 -10.72
C VAL A 170 2.27 -14.46 -10.68
N LEU A 171 3.05 -14.21 -11.74
CA LEU A 171 4.41 -14.73 -11.90
C LEU A 171 5.39 -13.59 -11.64
N ARG A 172 6.35 -13.85 -10.75
CA ARG A 172 7.35 -12.84 -10.31
C ARG A 172 8.77 -13.36 -10.45
N ASP A 173 8.95 -14.67 -10.34
CA ASP A 173 10.28 -15.26 -10.37
C ASP A 173 10.79 -15.42 -11.81
N VAL A 174 12.09 -15.25 -11.99
CA VAL A 174 12.73 -15.36 -13.31
C VAL A 174 12.50 -16.74 -13.92
N ASN A 175 12.54 -17.81 -13.12
CA ASN A 175 12.30 -19.18 -13.57
C ASN A 175 10.86 -19.38 -14.08
N GLU A 176 9.87 -18.75 -13.44
CA GLU A 176 8.47 -18.80 -13.88
C GLU A 176 8.30 -18.04 -15.19
N ILE A 177 8.92 -16.87 -15.31
CA ILE A 177 8.93 -16.03 -16.52
C ILE A 177 9.56 -16.77 -17.70
N GLU A 178 10.69 -17.44 -17.49
CA GLU A 178 11.35 -18.26 -18.51
C GLU A 178 10.48 -19.45 -18.92
N SER A 179 9.88 -20.14 -17.94
CA SER A 179 8.95 -21.23 -18.18
C SER A 179 7.73 -20.76 -18.97
N TYR A 180 7.23 -19.55 -18.70
CA TYR A 180 6.09 -18.98 -19.39
C TYR A 180 6.43 -18.70 -20.85
N ILE A 181 7.60 -18.12 -21.12
CA ILE A 181 8.10 -17.91 -22.47
C ILE A 181 8.27 -19.24 -23.19
N ALA A 182 8.85 -20.25 -22.55
CA ALA A 182 9.05 -21.58 -23.12
C ALA A 182 7.73 -22.23 -23.50
N GLN A 183 6.73 -22.22 -22.61
CA GLN A 183 5.40 -22.78 -22.87
C GLN A 183 4.68 -22.06 -24.03
N ASN A 184 4.73 -20.72 -24.08
CA ASN A 184 4.10 -19.98 -25.18
C ASN A 184 4.87 -20.05 -26.51
N SER A 185 6.13 -20.51 -26.46
CA SER A 185 6.94 -20.80 -27.64
C SER A 185 6.77 -22.24 -28.14
N ASP A 186 6.07 -23.10 -27.38
CA ASP A 186 5.84 -24.49 -27.78
C ASP A 186 4.96 -24.56 -29.06
N PRO A 187 5.36 -25.34 -30.08
CA PRO A 187 4.60 -25.44 -31.33
C PRO A 187 3.14 -25.90 -31.16
N THR A 188 2.86 -26.72 -30.15
CA THR A 188 1.51 -27.21 -29.84
C THR A 188 0.66 -26.08 -29.28
N VAL A 189 1.21 -25.28 -28.36
CA VAL A 189 0.55 -24.10 -27.80
C VAL A 189 0.31 -23.05 -28.89
N GLN A 190 1.29 -22.83 -29.77
CA GLN A 190 1.15 -21.90 -30.90
C GLN A 190 0.04 -22.31 -31.87
N LYS A 191 -0.07 -23.61 -32.22
CA LYS A 191 -1.17 -24.11 -33.05
C LYS A 191 -2.53 -23.86 -32.41
N LYS A 192 -2.68 -24.15 -31.11
CA LYS A 192 -3.92 -23.87 -30.39
C LYS A 192 -4.22 -22.37 -30.34
N ARG A 193 -3.20 -21.53 -30.12
CA ARG A 193 -3.33 -20.06 -30.19
C ARG A 193 -3.84 -19.60 -31.56
N GLN A 194 -3.33 -20.15 -32.66
CA GLN A 194 -3.80 -19.83 -34.02
C GLN A 194 -5.28 -20.19 -34.22
N ILE A 195 -5.71 -21.37 -33.77
CA ILE A 195 -7.12 -21.78 -33.81
C ILE A 195 -8.00 -20.79 -33.04
N ARG A 196 -7.57 -20.42 -31.84
CA ARG A 196 -8.30 -19.48 -30.97
C ARG A 196 -8.38 -18.08 -31.58
N MET A 197 -7.31 -17.60 -32.18
CA MET A 197 -7.27 -16.32 -32.91
C MET A 197 -8.19 -16.34 -34.15
N ALA A 198 -8.22 -17.44 -34.89
CA ALA A 198 -9.14 -17.61 -36.02
C ALA A 198 -10.62 -17.58 -35.55
N LEU A 199 -10.94 -18.18 -34.40
CA LEU A 199 -12.27 -18.07 -33.80
C LEU A 199 -12.58 -16.61 -33.39
N ARG A 200 -11.63 -15.89 -32.79
CA ARG A 200 -11.80 -14.47 -32.43
C ARG A 200 -12.04 -13.59 -33.66
N ALA A 201 -11.38 -13.88 -34.78
CA ALA A 201 -11.60 -13.17 -36.03
C ALA A 201 -13.04 -13.33 -36.56
N LEU A 202 -13.74 -14.41 -36.19
CA LEU A 202 -15.14 -14.65 -36.57
C LEU A 202 -16.15 -14.05 -35.59
N ASP A 203 -15.72 -13.42 -34.49
CA ASP A 203 -16.64 -12.86 -33.50
C ASP A 203 -17.56 -11.78 -34.08
N GLY A 204 -18.85 -11.92 -33.81
CA GLY A 204 -19.91 -11.06 -34.34
C GLY A 204 -20.23 -11.26 -35.83
N GLN A 205 -19.58 -12.21 -36.51
CA GLN A 205 -19.76 -12.42 -37.95
C GLN A 205 -20.88 -13.40 -38.28
N THR A 206 -21.45 -13.26 -39.48
CA THR A 206 -22.34 -14.29 -40.03
C THR A 206 -21.47 -15.36 -40.67
N VAL A 207 -21.55 -16.58 -40.13
CA VAL A 207 -20.76 -17.75 -40.55
C VAL A 207 -21.65 -18.79 -41.22
N TYR A 208 -21.07 -19.56 -42.13
CA TYR A 208 -21.71 -20.72 -42.76
C TYR A 208 -21.46 -21.96 -41.91
N TRP A 209 -22.55 -22.54 -41.40
CA TRP A 209 -22.55 -23.85 -40.75
C TRP A 209 -23.95 -24.45 -40.80
N PRO A 210 -24.19 -25.47 -41.65
CA PRO A 210 -25.50 -26.10 -41.73
C PRO A 210 -25.89 -26.79 -40.41
N TYR A 211 -27.07 -26.45 -39.88
CA TYR A 211 -27.56 -26.99 -38.61
C TYR A 211 -29.05 -27.35 -38.69
N ASN A 212 -29.38 -28.58 -38.29
CA ASN A 212 -30.74 -29.08 -38.21
C ASN A 212 -31.26 -28.97 -36.78
N TYR A 213 -32.14 -28.02 -36.52
CA TYR A 213 -32.77 -27.86 -35.22
C TYR A 213 -34.02 -28.74 -35.12
N LEU A 214 -34.02 -29.67 -34.16
CA LEU A 214 -35.14 -30.57 -33.89
C LEU A 214 -35.94 -30.07 -32.70
N LYS A 215 -37.18 -29.63 -32.92
CA LYS A 215 -38.11 -29.26 -31.85
C LYS A 215 -39.11 -30.40 -31.60
N PRO A 216 -39.28 -30.89 -30.37
CA PRO A 216 -40.34 -31.84 -30.08
C PRO A 216 -41.71 -31.17 -30.27
N VAL A 217 -42.59 -31.82 -31.04
CA VAL A 217 -43.96 -31.35 -31.28
C VAL A 217 -44.89 -32.09 -30.32
N GLY A 218 -45.48 -31.34 -29.38
CA GLY A 218 -46.49 -31.86 -28.47
C GLY A 218 -47.16 -30.76 -27.65
N THR A 219 -48.48 -30.66 -27.74
CA THR A 219 -49.32 -29.83 -26.87
C THR A 219 -49.22 -30.31 -25.43
N ASN A 220 -48.73 -29.46 -24.52
CA ASN A 220 -49.04 -29.58 -23.10
C ASN A 220 -50.54 -29.30 -22.92
N SER A 221 -51.38 -30.31 -23.15
CA SER A 221 -52.76 -30.31 -22.67
C SER A 221 -52.72 -30.33 -21.14
N ARG A 222 -52.95 -29.19 -20.51
CA ARG A 222 -53.33 -29.11 -19.09
C ARG A 222 -54.79 -29.55 -18.98
N TRP A 223 -55.06 -30.85 -19.03
CA TRP A 223 -56.26 -31.40 -18.42
C TRP A 223 -56.03 -32.85 -18.01
N CYS A 224 -56.47 -33.12 -16.78
CA CYS A 224 -56.50 -34.39 -16.04
C CYS A 224 -56.72 -35.63 -16.93
N CYS A 225 -55.87 -36.65 -16.74
CA CYS A 225 -55.88 -38.00 -17.35
C CYS A 225 -55.14 -38.18 -18.69
N GLY A 226 -53.85 -38.52 -18.61
CA GLY A 226 -53.17 -39.39 -19.59
C GLY A 226 -52.87 -38.82 -20.98
N GLY A 227 -52.13 -37.72 -21.08
CA GLY A 227 -51.63 -37.22 -22.36
C GLY A 227 -50.56 -38.13 -22.98
N ARG A 228 -50.80 -38.64 -24.20
CA ARG A 228 -49.82 -39.39 -24.99
C ARG A 228 -48.63 -38.49 -25.35
N LYS A 229 -47.42 -38.89 -24.97
CA LYS A 229 -46.17 -38.29 -25.49
C LYS A 229 -45.95 -38.80 -26.91
N TYR A 230 -46.21 -37.96 -27.91
CA TYR A 230 -45.83 -38.26 -29.29
C TYR A 230 -44.34 -37.97 -29.49
N HIS A 231 -43.63 -38.83 -30.23
CA HIS A 231 -42.22 -38.64 -30.60
C HIS A 231 -42.02 -37.80 -31.88
N ALA A 232 -43.06 -37.11 -32.37
CA ALA A 232 -42.96 -36.27 -33.56
C ALA A 232 -42.01 -35.09 -33.30
N ARG A 233 -41.00 -34.94 -34.16
CA ARG A 233 -40.04 -33.84 -34.12
C ARG A 233 -40.22 -33.00 -35.38
N ASP A 234 -40.35 -31.70 -35.20
CA ASP A 234 -40.30 -30.72 -36.28
C ASP A 234 -38.82 -30.36 -36.52
N SER A 235 -38.38 -30.40 -37.78
CA SER A 235 -36.98 -30.12 -38.14
C SER A 235 -36.90 -28.84 -38.97
N LYS A 236 -36.23 -27.82 -38.43
CA LYS A 236 -35.93 -26.59 -39.16
C LYS A 236 -34.45 -26.57 -39.54
N HIS A 237 -34.18 -26.42 -40.83
CA HIS A 237 -32.84 -26.33 -41.38
C HIS A 237 -32.35 -24.88 -41.37
N TYR A 238 -31.10 -24.67 -40.97
CA TYR A 238 -30.41 -23.40 -41.06
C TYR A 238 -29.07 -23.58 -41.77
N GLU A 239 -28.68 -22.61 -42.58
CA GLU A 239 -27.41 -22.63 -43.32
C GLU A 239 -26.36 -21.69 -42.71
N THR A 240 -26.81 -20.61 -42.08
CA THR A 240 -25.96 -19.55 -41.53
C THR A 240 -26.33 -19.23 -40.09
N ALA A 241 -25.33 -18.85 -39.29
CA ALA A 241 -25.51 -18.38 -37.92
C ALA A 241 -24.67 -17.13 -37.67
N VAL A 242 -25.04 -16.33 -36.68
CA VAL A 242 -24.13 -15.32 -36.11
C VAL A 242 -23.22 -16.00 -35.10
N PHE A 243 -21.92 -15.97 -35.35
CA PHE A 243 -20.90 -16.47 -34.44
C PHE A 243 -20.61 -15.42 -33.38
N SER A 244 -20.51 -15.85 -32.12
CA SER A 244 -20.25 -14.96 -30.99
C SER A 244 -19.40 -15.65 -29.94
N ILE A 245 -18.54 -14.89 -29.28
CA ILE A 245 -17.71 -15.34 -28.17
C ILE A 245 -18.18 -14.66 -26.89
N LYS A 246 -18.55 -15.48 -25.90
CA LYS A 246 -18.74 -15.03 -24.53
C LYS A 246 -17.40 -14.87 -23.84
N ARG A 247 -17.23 -13.72 -23.21
CA ARG A 247 -16.00 -13.28 -22.56
C ARG A 247 -16.22 -13.03 -21.08
N LYS A 248 -15.12 -13.00 -20.34
CA LYS A 248 -15.07 -12.64 -18.92
C LYS A 248 -14.18 -11.41 -18.77
N GLY A 249 -14.81 -10.26 -18.52
CA GLY A 249 -14.14 -8.98 -18.33
C GLY A 249 -14.24 -8.04 -19.54
N ASP A 250 -13.92 -6.77 -19.28
CA ASP A 250 -14.21 -5.65 -20.17
C ASP A 250 -12.92 -4.91 -20.61
N LEU A 251 -11.98 -5.62 -21.22
CA LEU A 251 -10.78 -5.01 -21.81
C LEU A 251 -11.04 -4.64 -23.28
N VAL A 252 -11.66 -3.50 -23.51
CA VAL A 252 -11.90 -2.98 -24.87
C VAL A 252 -10.75 -2.06 -25.28
N TYR A 253 -10.12 -2.34 -26.42
CA TYR A 253 -9.06 -1.53 -27.00
C TYR A 253 -9.31 -1.37 -28.51
N GLN A 254 -9.35 -0.11 -28.98
CA GLN A 254 -9.70 0.24 -30.37
C GLN A 254 -10.97 -0.47 -30.89
N GLY A 255 -11.99 -0.62 -30.03
CA GLY A 255 -13.26 -1.28 -30.37
C GLY A 255 -13.19 -2.81 -30.39
N VAL A 256 -12.03 -3.42 -30.17
CA VAL A 256 -11.84 -4.86 -30.05
C VAL A 256 -11.82 -5.26 -28.58
N GLN A 257 -12.55 -6.32 -28.23
CA GLN A 257 -12.60 -6.84 -26.87
C GLN A 257 -11.53 -7.93 -26.67
N LEU A 258 -10.49 -7.57 -25.92
CA LEU A 258 -9.28 -8.36 -25.62
C LEU A 258 -9.35 -9.10 -24.27
N GLY A 259 -10.48 -9.01 -23.56
CA GLY A 259 -10.69 -9.71 -22.28
C GLY A 259 -10.55 -11.24 -22.38
N SER A 260 -10.38 -11.89 -21.23
CA SER A 260 -10.31 -13.35 -21.15
C SER A 260 -11.65 -14.00 -21.51
N GLY A 261 -11.63 -15.31 -21.75
CA GLY A 261 -12.78 -16.12 -22.14
C GLY A 261 -12.82 -16.38 -23.65
N LEU A 262 -13.25 -17.61 -23.99
CA LEU A 262 -13.42 -18.06 -25.36
C LEU A 262 -14.64 -19.00 -25.52
N GLN A 263 -15.72 -18.76 -24.76
CA GLN A 263 -16.89 -19.64 -24.89
C GLN A 263 -17.68 -19.30 -26.15
N VAL A 264 -17.63 -20.21 -27.13
CA VAL A 264 -18.25 -20.04 -28.46
C VAL A 264 -19.76 -20.30 -28.44
N GLN A 265 -20.50 -19.48 -29.18
CA GLN A 265 -21.93 -19.61 -29.38
C GLN A 265 -22.34 -19.25 -30.82
N LEU A 266 -23.13 -20.11 -31.45
CA LEU A 266 -23.74 -19.88 -32.77
C LEU A 266 -25.24 -19.58 -32.60
N LYS A 267 -25.67 -18.44 -33.11
CA LYS A 267 -27.07 -18.00 -33.07
C LYS A 267 -27.70 -18.07 -34.46
N TYR A 268 -28.63 -18.99 -34.65
CA TYR A 268 -29.31 -19.22 -35.93
C TYR A 268 -30.60 -18.41 -36.08
N ASP A 269 -31.39 -18.32 -35.02
CA ASP A 269 -32.69 -17.62 -34.99
C ASP A 269 -33.03 -17.19 -33.55
N ARG A 270 -34.14 -16.47 -33.35
CA ARG A 270 -34.69 -16.14 -32.03
C ARG A 270 -34.96 -17.43 -31.24
N GLY A 271 -34.10 -17.70 -30.25
CA GLY A 271 -34.21 -18.87 -29.37
C GLY A 271 -33.51 -20.14 -29.87
N VAL A 272 -32.82 -20.09 -31.02
CA VAL A 272 -32.00 -21.21 -31.51
C VAL A 272 -30.52 -20.86 -31.34
N LEU A 273 -29.94 -21.43 -30.29
CA LEU A 273 -28.55 -21.24 -29.90
C LEU A 273 -27.87 -22.60 -29.85
N ALA A 274 -26.71 -22.70 -30.48
CA ALA A 274 -25.82 -23.86 -30.38
C ALA A 274 -24.49 -23.44 -29.75
N ASP A 275 -23.86 -24.36 -29.04
CA ASP A 275 -22.51 -24.17 -28.49
C ASP A 275 -21.44 -24.61 -29.49
N GLY A 276 -20.16 -24.51 -29.10
CA GLY A 276 -19.03 -24.91 -29.94
C GLY A 276 -19.00 -26.40 -30.32
N SER A 277 -19.72 -27.27 -29.61
CA SER A 277 -19.68 -28.72 -29.90
C SER A 277 -20.23 -29.04 -31.29
N VAL A 278 -21.16 -28.24 -31.81
CA VAL A 278 -21.76 -28.47 -33.13
C VAL A 278 -20.80 -28.21 -34.28
N ILE A 279 -19.74 -27.42 -34.06
CA ILE A 279 -18.66 -27.19 -35.01
C ILE A 279 -17.44 -28.08 -34.73
N GLY A 280 -17.57 -29.01 -33.78
CA GLY A 280 -16.49 -29.92 -33.39
C GLY A 280 -15.40 -29.29 -32.55
N LEU A 281 -15.68 -28.22 -31.81
CA LEU A 281 -14.78 -27.78 -30.74
C LEU A 281 -14.83 -28.80 -29.60
N ASP A 282 -13.67 -29.38 -29.29
CA ASP A 282 -13.48 -30.18 -28.10
C ASP A 282 -12.95 -29.33 -26.94
N ASP A 283 -12.88 -29.94 -25.76
CA ASP A 283 -12.36 -29.27 -24.56
C ASP A 283 -10.89 -28.86 -24.73
N ASP A 284 -10.13 -29.48 -25.63
CA ASP A 284 -8.71 -29.23 -25.83
C ASP A 284 -8.42 -28.24 -27.01
N TYR A 285 -9.47 -27.75 -27.68
CA TYR A 285 -9.41 -26.87 -28.86
C TYR A 285 -8.45 -27.42 -29.93
N ASP A 286 -8.45 -28.74 -30.11
CA ASP A 286 -7.69 -29.38 -31.16
C ASP A 286 -8.39 -29.18 -32.51
N LEU A 287 -7.62 -29.21 -33.60
CA LEU A 287 -8.17 -29.07 -34.95
C LEU A 287 -8.87 -30.37 -35.37
N THR A 288 -10.13 -30.52 -34.97
CA THR A 288 -10.95 -31.67 -35.38
C THR A 288 -11.34 -31.55 -36.86
N PRO A 289 -11.70 -32.68 -37.54
CA PRO A 289 -12.16 -32.62 -38.92
C PRO A 289 -13.39 -31.71 -39.13
N ALA A 290 -14.28 -31.64 -38.14
CA ALA A 290 -15.44 -30.76 -38.18
C ALA A 290 -15.04 -29.28 -38.05
N LEU A 291 -14.10 -28.96 -37.15
CA LEU A 291 -13.60 -27.60 -36.98
C LEU A 291 -12.80 -27.14 -38.20
N ALA A 292 -11.98 -28.02 -38.78
CA ALA A 292 -11.28 -27.76 -40.03
C ALA A 292 -12.26 -27.45 -41.18
N ARG A 293 -13.35 -28.22 -41.28
CA ARG A 293 -14.43 -27.94 -42.24
C ARG A 293 -15.10 -26.59 -41.96
N PHE A 294 -15.37 -26.26 -40.70
CA PHE A 294 -15.96 -24.98 -40.32
C PHE A 294 -15.06 -23.81 -40.75
N PHE A 295 -13.76 -23.88 -40.52
CA PHE A 295 -12.81 -22.86 -40.99
C PHE A 295 -12.75 -22.81 -42.52
N ALA A 296 -12.73 -23.94 -43.22
CA ALA A 296 -12.72 -23.98 -44.68
C ALA A 296 -13.97 -23.31 -45.28
N LEU A 297 -15.16 -23.53 -44.69
CA LEU A 297 -16.39 -22.87 -45.14
C LEU A 297 -16.39 -21.36 -44.94
N ASN A 298 -15.61 -20.87 -43.96
CA ASN A 298 -15.55 -19.46 -43.58
C ASN A 298 -14.19 -18.81 -43.90
N GLU A 299 -13.37 -19.47 -44.73
CA GLU A 299 -11.99 -19.08 -45.00
C GLU A 299 -11.90 -17.64 -45.53
N ARG A 300 -12.87 -17.19 -46.31
CA ARG A 300 -12.90 -15.82 -46.86
C ARG A 300 -12.96 -14.72 -45.81
N LEU A 301 -13.47 -15.02 -44.61
CA LEU A 301 -13.62 -14.03 -43.53
C LEU A 301 -12.37 -13.95 -42.64
N ILE A 302 -11.58 -15.02 -42.56
CA ILE A 302 -10.55 -15.18 -41.53
C ILE A 302 -9.30 -14.33 -41.80
N PRO A 303 -8.63 -14.39 -42.98
CA PRO A 303 -7.34 -13.72 -43.19
C PRO A 303 -7.37 -12.22 -42.91
N HIS A 304 -8.34 -11.51 -43.50
CA HIS A 304 -8.43 -10.06 -43.36
C HIS A 304 -8.72 -9.63 -41.92
N ARG A 305 -9.65 -10.31 -41.24
CA ARG A 305 -10.00 -9.99 -39.84
C ARG A 305 -8.91 -10.41 -38.85
N LEU A 306 -8.19 -11.48 -39.15
CA LEU A 306 -7.05 -11.89 -38.36
C LEU A 306 -5.93 -10.85 -38.44
N GLU A 307 -5.63 -10.33 -39.64
CA GLU A 307 -4.67 -9.24 -39.85
C GLU A 307 -5.08 -7.97 -39.08
N GLU A 308 -6.36 -7.59 -39.13
CA GLU A 308 -6.88 -6.46 -38.32
C GLU A 308 -6.67 -6.70 -36.81
N LEU A 309 -7.01 -7.90 -36.33
CA LEU A 309 -6.86 -8.26 -34.92
C LEU A 309 -5.39 -8.28 -34.47
N GLU A 310 -4.50 -8.83 -35.29
CA GLU A 310 -3.06 -8.85 -35.03
C GLU A 310 -2.49 -7.43 -34.96
N LYS A 311 -2.88 -6.55 -35.88
CA LYS A 311 -2.47 -5.14 -35.86
C LYS A 311 -2.95 -4.40 -34.60
N VAL A 312 -4.19 -4.68 -34.16
CA VAL A 312 -4.72 -4.12 -32.90
C VAL A 312 -3.90 -4.63 -31.71
N LEU A 313 -3.54 -5.91 -31.67
CA LEU A 313 -2.70 -6.48 -30.61
C LEU A 313 -1.28 -5.91 -30.61
N GLU A 314 -0.67 -5.73 -31.78
CA GLU A 314 0.65 -5.10 -31.91
C GLU A 314 0.62 -3.67 -31.39
N THR A 315 -0.39 -2.90 -31.77
CA THR A 315 -0.56 -1.51 -31.30
C THR A 315 -0.79 -1.48 -29.78
N TYR A 316 -1.66 -2.36 -29.26
CA TYR A 316 -1.91 -2.50 -27.83
C TYR A 316 -0.61 -2.73 -27.04
N ARG A 317 0.22 -3.68 -27.50
CA ARG A 317 1.51 -4.00 -26.88
C ARG A 317 2.51 -2.85 -26.98
N HIS A 318 2.58 -2.21 -28.15
CA HIS A 318 3.46 -1.07 -28.37
C HIS A 318 3.11 0.11 -27.45
N ASP A 319 1.83 0.49 -27.38
CA ASP A 319 1.35 1.59 -26.54
C ASP A 319 1.68 1.36 -25.06
N HIS A 320 1.46 0.14 -24.56
CA HIS A 320 1.77 -0.20 -23.16
C HIS A 320 3.28 -0.18 -22.90
N MET A 321 4.08 -0.74 -23.80
CA MET A 321 5.55 -0.70 -23.69
C MET A 321 6.06 0.74 -23.68
N GLN A 322 5.51 1.59 -24.55
CA GLN A 322 5.88 3.00 -24.62
C GLN A 322 5.45 3.74 -23.36
N GLN A 323 4.23 3.50 -22.85
CA GLN A 323 3.77 4.06 -21.59
C GLN A 323 4.69 3.66 -20.42
N PHE A 324 5.10 2.40 -20.34
CA PHE A 324 6.01 1.92 -19.31
C PHE A 324 7.36 2.63 -19.37
N LYS A 325 7.89 2.78 -20.59
CA LYS A 325 9.14 3.50 -20.81
C LYS A 325 9.02 4.96 -20.42
N THR A 326 7.99 5.67 -20.89
CA THR A 326 7.75 7.08 -20.54
C THR A 326 7.66 7.25 -19.02
N LYS A 327 6.91 6.40 -18.32
CA LYS A 327 6.81 6.44 -16.86
C LYS A 327 8.15 6.26 -16.16
N ALA A 328 8.97 5.31 -16.61
CA ALA A 328 10.29 5.05 -16.04
C ALA A 328 11.28 6.19 -16.37
N ASP A 329 11.13 6.83 -17.53
CA ASP A 329 11.95 7.97 -17.95
C ASP A 329 11.60 9.26 -17.18
N VAL A 330 10.32 9.47 -16.82
CA VAL A 330 9.87 10.64 -16.03
C VAL A 330 10.41 10.61 -14.60
N LEU A 331 10.33 9.47 -13.92
CA LEU A 331 10.93 9.27 -12.61
C LEU A 331 11.21 7.79 -12.41
N SER A 332 12.48 7.47 -12.21
CA SER A 332 12.94 6.10 -12.07
C SER A 332 12.37 5.44 -10.79
N TYR A 333 12.27 4.12 -10.81
CA TYR A 333 11.96 3.35 -9.58
C TYR A 333 13.12 3.40 -8.58
N ARG A 334 14.34 3.71 -9.05
CA ARG A 334 15.53 3.84 -8.22
C ARG A 334 15.46 5.08 -7.31
N PHE A 335 14.76 6.13 -7.73
CA PHE A 335 14.62 7.38 -6.98
C PHE A 335 14.18 7.15 -5.52
N LEU A 336 13.16 6.32 -5.29
CA LEU A 336 12.71 6.07 -3.92
C LEU A 336 13.75 5.30 -3.09
N ALA A 337 14.50 4.38 -3.71
CA ALA A 337 15.47 3.57 -3.00
C ALA A 337 16.73 4.34 -2.61
N PHE A 338 17.22 5.24 -3.47
CA PHE A 338 18.54 5.88 -3.31
C PHE A 338 18.51 7.38 -2.99
N VAL A 339 17.37 8.05 -3.19
CA VAL A 339 17.19 9.46 -2.82
C VAL A 339 16.20 9.56 -1.66
N TYR A 340 15.01 8.98 -1.80
CA TYR A 340 13.94 9.15 -0.81
C TYR A 340 14.16 8.37 0.50
N ASN A 341 14.59 7.11 0.42
CA ASN A 341 14.74 6.24 1.60
C ASN A 341 16.14 6.25 2.23
N GLN A 342 17.11 6.87 1.57
CA GLN A 342 18.50 6.96 1.99
C GLN A 342 18.90 8.44 2.16
N PRO A 343 18.61 9.05 3.32
CA PRO A 343 19.21 10.32 3.68
C PRO A 343 20.73 10.17 3.65
N ARG A 344 21.40 11.07 2.94
CA ARG A 344 22.86 11.09 2.79
C ARG A 344 23.33 12.52 2.66
N ASP A 345 24.64 12.69 2.80
CA ASP A 345 25.30 13.96 2.58
C ASP A 345 24.83 14.58 1.24
N PRO A 346 24.41 15.84 1.23
CA PRO A 346 23.99 16.55 0.02
C PRO A 346 25.08 16.63 -1.05
N ILE A 347 26.37 16.55 -0.66
CA ILE A 347 27.49 16.58 -1.59
C ILE A 347 27.36 15.40 -2.58
N GLY A 348 27.23 15.72 -3.88
CA GLY A 348 27.04 14.74 -4.95
C GLY A 348 25.63 14.11 -5.04
N LEU A 349 24.68 14.53 -4.21
CA LEU A 349 23.29 14.07 -4.29
C LEU A 349 22.63 14.49 -5.61
N ALA A 350 22.80 15.76 -5.99
CA ALA A 350 22.28 16.29 -7.25
C ALA A 350 22.96 15.62 -8.45
N GLU A 351 24.30 15.49 -8.42
CA GLU A 351 25.10 14.85 -9.47
C GLU A 351 24.66 13.39 -9.70
N SER A 352 24.58 12.58 -8.65
CA SER A 352 24.14 11.19 -8.76
C SER A 352 22.68 11.05 -9.22
N SER A 353 21.83 12.04 -8.92
CA SER A 353 20.46 12.10 -9.44
C SER A 353 20.45 12.47 -10.92
N ILE A 354 21.33 13.37 -11.37
CA ILE A 354 21.51 13.71 -12.78
C ILE A 354 21.98 12.50 -13.60
N GLU A 355 22.90 11.70 -13.06
CA GLU A 355 23.39 10.48 -13.71
C GLU A 355 22.29 9.43 -13.88
N SER A 356 21.37 9.33 -12.91
CA SER A 356 20.38 8.25 -12.84
C SER A 356 19.02 8.61 -13.45
N GLU A 357 18.51 9.81 -13.20
CA GLU A 357 17.19 10.25 -13.67
C GLU A 357 17.28 10.80 -15.09
N ARG A 358 16.26 10.60 -15.93
CA ARG A 358 16.27 11.05 -17.33
C ARG A 358 15.54 12.37 -17.54
N ASP A 359 14.46 12.59 -16.81
CA ASP A 359 13.63 13.80 -16.95
C ASP A 359 14.37 15.06 -16.50
N LEU A 360 14.41 16.06 -17.38
CA LEU A 360 15.08 17.33 -17.11
C LEU A 360 14.46 18.08 -15.93
N ARG A 361 13.14 17.98 -15.72
CA ARG A 361 12.44 18.66 -14.61
C ARG A 361 12.87 18.10 -13.27
N VAL A 362 13.06 16.79 -13.19
CA VAL A 362 13.59 16.13 -11.98
C VAL A 362 15.03 16.56 -11.74
N ARG A 363 15.88 16.54 -12.78
CA ARG A 363 17.28 16.98 -12.67
C ARG A 363 17.39 18.44 -12.20
N GLN A 364 16.61 19.33 -12.80
CA GLN A 364 16.55 20.75 -12.44
C GLN A 364 16.03 20.95 -11.03
N LEU A 365 15.02 20.19 -10.59
CA LEU A 365 14.54 20.23 -9.22
C LEU A 365 15.64 19.84 -8.23
N MET A 366 16.41 18.78 -8.53
CA MET A 366 17.48 18.31 -7.64
C MET A 366 18.61 19.34 -7.51
N VAL A 367 19.09 19.90 -8.63
CA VAL A 367 20.12 20.96 -8.64
C VAL A 367 19.61 22.26 -8.02
N GLY A 368 18.37 22.65 -8.33
CA GLY A 368 17.78 23.88 -7.81
C GLY A 368 17.42 23.84 -6.33
N SER A 369 17.47 22.66 -5.70
CA SER A 369 17.08 22.46 -4.29
C SER A 369 18.24 22.02 -3.40
N GLU A 370 19.50 22.19 -3.82
CA GLU A 370 20.68 21.77 -3.04
C GLU A 370 20.67 22.32 -1.61
N ALA A 371 20.40 23.62 -1.44
CA ALA A 371 20.29 24.24 -0.10
C ALA A 371 19.18 23.63 0.76
N ILE A 372 18.09 23.16 0.14
CA ILE A 372 16.99 22.51 0.87
C ILE A 372 17.44 21.13 1.34
N PHE A 373 18.16 20.37 0.50
CA PHE A 373 18.74 19.08 0.90
C PHE A 373 19.80 19.24 1.99
N GLU A 374 20.64 20.28 1.91
CA GLU A 374 21.63 20.63 2.93
C GLU A 374 20.97 20.90 4.28
N ILE A 375 20.06 21.87 4.35
CA ILE A 375 19.34 22.21 5.58
C ILE A 375 18.56 20.99 6.11
N THR A 376 17.95 20.20 5.23
CA THR A 376 17.18 19.02 5.65
C THR A 376 18.08 17.92 6.21
N TYR A 377 19.25 17.71 5.62
CA TYR A 377 20.24 16.75 6.11
C TYR A 377 20.85 17.20 7.44
N GLU A 378 21.22 18.47 7.58
CA GLU A 378 21.70 19.05 8.83
C GLU A 378 20.67 18.91 9.96
N ARG A 379 19.40 19.22 9.68
CA ARG A 379 18.29 19.03 10.62
C ARG A 379 18.16 17.57 11.05
N LEU A 380 18.25 16.64 10.10
CA LEU A 380 18.18 15.21 10.41
C LEU A 380 19.37 14.80 11.29
N ALA A 381 20.59 15.15 10.90
CA ALA A 381 21.82 14.82 11.62
C ALA A 381 21.83 15.36 13.06
N ALA A 382 21.38 16.61 13.25
CA ALA A 382 21.26 17.22 14.57
C ALA A 382 20.28 16.45 15.47
N VAL A 383 19.14 16.04 14.93
CA VAL A 383 18.11 15.30 15.67
C VAL A 383 18.56 13.87 15.98
N THR A 384 19.26 13.22 15.05
CA THR A 384 19.68 11.82 15.17
C THR A 384 21.01 11.63 15.92
N THR A 385 21.53 12.69 16.56
CA THR A 385 22.83 12.62 17.28
C THR A 385 22.76 11.69 18.49
N THR A 386 21.64 11.69 19.21
CA THR A 386 21.40 10.78 20.35
C THR A 386 19.96 10.29 20.33
N GLU A 387 19.68 9.16 21.00
CA GLU A 387 18.32 8.65 21.16
C GLU A 387 17.42 9.62 21.92
N ALA A 388 17.98 10.32 22.93
CA ALA A 388 17.28 11.36 23.68
C ALA A 388 16.88 12.55 22.79
N ALA A 389 17.79 13.02 21.94
CA ALA A 389 17.50 14.08 20.96
C ALA A 389 16.46 13.63 19.93
N THR A 390 16.56 12.38 19.47
CA THR A 390 15.63 11.77 18.51
C THR A 390 14.21 11.73 19.09
N TRP A 391 14.06 11.17 20.29
CA TRP A 391 12.77 11.11 20.98
C TRP A 391 12.20 12.50 21.26
N TRP A 392 13.05 13.41 21.75
CA TRP A 392 12.66 14.80 22.06
C TRP A 392 12.10 15.51 20.83
N TYR A 393 12.80 15.43 19.69
CA TYR A 393 12.32 15.98 18.44
C TYR A 393 10.98 15.37 18.03
N ILE A 394 10.87 14.04 18.03
CA ILE A 394 9.65 13.35 17.61
C ILE A 394 8.46 13.76 18.48
N PHE A 395 8.66 13.94 19.79
CA PHE A 395 7.63 14.41 20.72
C PHE A 395 7.15 15.82 20.36
N TRP A 396 8.06 16.78 20.21
CA TRP A 396 7.69 18.18 19.96
C TRP A 396 7.16 18.41 18.53
N ASP A 397 7.71 17.72 17.53
CA ASP A 397 7.22 17.76 16.16
C ASP A 397 5.80 17.18 16.06
N ASP A 398 5.52 16.04 16.69
CA ASP A 398 4.18 15.45 16.68
C ASP A 398 3.18 16.32 17.46
N LEU A 399 3.63 16.89 18.58
CA LEU A 399 2.84 17.82 19.36
C LEU A 399 2.39 19.00 18.50
N TRP A 400 3.35 19.63 17.78
CA TRP A 400 3.07 20.75 16.91
C TRP A 400 2.05 20.37 15.83
N ARG A 401 2.34 19.32 15.05
CA ARG A 401 1.49 18.86 13.93
C ARG A 401 0.05 18.60 14.35
N ARG A 402 -0.14 17.96 15.50
CA ARG A 402 -1.47 17.53 15.94
C ARG A 402 -2.23 18.57 16.72
N ASN A 403 -1.55 19.56 17.33
CA ASN A 403 -2.18 20.40 18.34
C ASN A 403 -2.11 21.91 18.03
N ASN A 404 -1.31 22.37 17.06
CA ASN A 404 -1.17 23.81 16.78
C ASN A 404 -2.52 24.50 16.48
N VAL A 405 -3.43 23.85 15.74
CA VAL A 405 -4.76 24.43 15.41
C VAL A 405 -5.67 24.54 16.65
N SER A 406 -5.45 23.68 17.65
CA SER A 406 -6.30 23.59 18.84
C SER A 406 -5.75 24.42 20.01
N ILE A 407 -4.43 24.52 20.15
CA ILE A 407 -3.74 25.21 21.24
C ILE A 407 -3.21 26.54 20.71
N LYS A 408 -3.93 27.63 20.99
CA LYS A 408 -3.58 28.99 20.51
C LYS A 408 -2.17 29.43 20.90
N ALA A 409 -1.70 29.07 22.10
CA ALA A 409 -0.38 29.45 22.58
C ALA A 409 0.74 28.86 21.71
N LEU A 410 0.55 27.68 21.11
CA LEU A 410 1.50 27.14 20.12
C LEU A 410 1.59 28.05 18.90
N GLN A 411 0.46 28.52 18.36
CA GLN A 411 0.45 29.43 17.21
C GLN A 411 1.07 30.79 17.52
N ILE A 412 0.77 31.36 18.69
CA ILE A 412 1.32 32.66 19.11
C ILE A 412 2.85 32.59 19.23
N HIS A 413 3.35 31.48 19.76
CA HIS A 413 4.78 31.21 19.95
C HIS A 413 5.32 30.23 18.91
N ALA A 414 4.84 30.31 17.66
CA ALA A 414 5.25 29.38 16.60
C ALA A 414 6.77 29.23 16.44
N PRO A 415 7.59 30.32 16.50
CA PRO A 415 9.05 30.19 16.40
C PRO A 415 9.70 29.32 17.49
N ASP A 416 9.01 29.13 18.62
CA ASP A 416 9.50 28.34 19.75
C ASP A 416 9.06 26.86 19.68
N PHE A 417 8.04 26.52 18.88
CA PHE A 417 7.45 25.17 18.86
C PHE A 417 7.43 24.50 17.48
N ASP A 418 7.34 25.27 16.40
CA ASP A 418 7.27 24.75 15.04
C ASP A 418 8.66 24.26 14.59
N PRO A 419 8.85 22.97 14.29
CA PRO A 419 10.14 22.41 13.87
C PRO A 419 10.72 23.02 12.57
N HIS A 420 9.98 23.88 11.86
CA HIS A 420 10.55 24.63 10.74
C HIS A 420 11.47 25.79 11.19
N TYR A 421 11.39 26.22 12.45
CA TYR A 421 12.28 27.24 12.99
C TYR A 421 13.47 26.61 13.72
N PRO A 422 14.70 27.10 13.49
CA PRO A 422 15.90 26.59 14.19
C PRO A 422 15.88 26.90 15.70
N THR A 423 15.08 27.88 16.12
CA THR A 423 14.86 28.23 17.53
C THR A 423 13.86 27.33 18.25
N SER A 424 13.22 26.40 17.53
CA SER A 424 12.21 25.52 18.11
C SER A 424 12.79 24.64 19.21
N ILE A 425 12.02 24.48 20.29
CA ILE A 425 12.36 23.58 21.37
C ILE A 425 12.59 22.14 20.89
N ALA A 426 12.04 21.74 19.73
CA ALA A 426 12.25 20.42 19.14
C ALA A 426 13.73 20.06 18.92
N TYR A 427 14.61 21.06 18.76
CA TYR A 427 16.04 20.86 18.55
C TYR A 427 16.89 20.97 19.82
N HIS A 428 16.29 21.41 20.93
CA HIS A 428 17.03 21.76 22.15
C HIS A 428 16.45 21.02 23.36
N PRO A 429 16.92 19.79 23.66
CA PRO A 429 16.61 19.12 24.91
C PRO A 429 17.06 19.99 26.10
N ILE A 430 16.12 20.33 26.99
CA ILE A 430 16.38 21.18 28.16
C ILE A 430 16.02 20.45 29.45
N PRO A 431 16.62 20.82 30.60
CA PRO A 431 16.27 20.23 31.88
C PRO A 431 14.88 20.70 32.36
N ARG A 432 14.25 19.90 33.23
CA ARG A 432 12.88 20.15 33.71
C ARG A 432 12.60 21.57 34.22
N PRO A 433 13.44 22.17 35.09
CA PRO A 433 13.17 23.52 35.57
C PRO A 433 13.15 24.55 34.43
N ALA A 434 13.99 24.36 33.41
CA ALA A 434 14.01 25.21 32.23
C ALA A 434 12.76 25.01 31.37
N LEU A 435 12.27 23.77 31.21
CA LEU A 435 11.02 23.51 30.48
C LEU A 435 9.80 24.10 31.19
N GLU A 436 9.73 23.98 32.51
CA GLU A 436 8.65 24.58 33.30
C GLU A 436 8.62 26.11 33.15
N ALA A 437 9.79 26.76 33.22
CA ALA A 437 9.92 28.19 32.99
C ALA A 437 9.53 28.57 31.54
N PHE A 438 10.01 27.80 30.55
CA PHE A 438 9.73 28.00 29.13
C PHE A 438 8.23 27.93 28.82
N LEU A 439 7.52 26.92 29.36
CA LEU A 439 6.09 26.73 29.18
C LEU A 439 5.28 27.78 29.95
N ALA A 440 5.70 28.17 31.16
CA ALA A 440 5.03 29.18 31.94
C ALA A 440 5.10 30.56 31.27
N GLN A 441 6.26 30.93 30.71
CA GLN A 441 6.44 32.18 29.96
C GLN A 441 5.54 32.27 28.73
N ARG A 442 5.18 31.12 28.14
CA ARG A 442 4.35 31.00 26.93
C ARG A 442 2.88 30.70 27.22
N GLY A 443 2.48 30.76 28.50
CA GLY A 443 1.09 30.56 28.93
C GLY A 443 0.58 29.12 28.79
N LEU A 444 1.48 28.14 28.69
CA LEU A 444 1.14 26.72 28.55
C LEU A 444 1.16 25.94 29.86
N LEU A 445 1.74 26.52 30.92
CA LEU A 445 1.81 25.96 32.27
C LEU A 445 1.49 27.05 33.31
N ASN A 446 0.55 26.79 34.23
CA ASN A 446 0.28 27.70 35.35
C ASN A 446 0.88 27.17 36.66
N LYS A 447 1.40 28.07 37.50
CA LYS A 447 1.91 27.74 38.85
C LYS A 447 0.86 27.09 39.74
N VAL A 448 -0.37 27.57 39.64
CA VAL A 448 -1.55 26.93 40.22
C VAL A 448 -2.23 26.17 39.09
N PRO A 449 -2.29 24.83 39.15
CA PRO A 449 -2.87 24.03 38.07
C PRO A 449 -4.28 24.48 37.76
N LYS A 450 -4.53 24.89 36.50
CA LYS A 450 -5.87 25.18 36.04
C LYS A 450 -6.41 23.96 35.30
N TRP A 451 -7.71 23.74 35.41
CA TRP A 451 -8.37 22.64 34.69
C TRP A 451 -8.25 22.75 33.16
N SER A 452 -7.94 23.94 32.64
CA SER A 452 -7.72 24.22 31.22
C SER A 452 -6.27 24.00 30.73
N ASP A 453 -5.34 23.60 31.61
CA ASP A 453 -3.93 23.48 31.25
C ASP A 453 -3.67 22.22 30.42
N PHE A 454 -3.00 22.38 29.27
CA PHE A 454 -2.57 21.25 28.44
C PHE A 454 -1.32 20.58 29.02
N PHE A 455 -0.38 21.38 29.56
CA PHE A 455 0.78 20.87 30.29
C PHE A 455 0.53 20.91 31.79
N HIS A 456 0.84 19.82 32.48
CA HIS A 456 0.74 19.70 33.92
C HIS A 456 1.89 18.85 34.47
N SER A 457 2.09 18.88 35.79
CA SER A 457 3.19 18.17 36.47
C SER A 457 3.27 16.69 36.11
N GLY A 458 2.14 15.99 36.02
CA GLY A 458 2.09 14.59 35.59
C GLY A 458 2.69 14.35 34.20
N LEU A 459 2.33 15.16 33.19
CA LEU A 459 2.89 15.01 31.84
C LEU A 459 4.39 15.33 31.82
N LEU A 460 4.82 16.34 32.58
CA LEU A 460 6.24 16.66 32.72
C LEU A 460 7.00 15.52 33.41
N ASN A 461 6.42 14.88 34.43
CA ASN A 461 6.99 13.68 35.04
C ASN A 461 7.17 12.58 33.99
N THR A 462 6.13 12.30 33.19
CA THR A 462 6.17 11.30 32.11
C THR A 462 7.29 11.59 31.10
N ILE A 463 7.42 12.85 30.65
CA ILE A 463 8.46 13.27 29.71
C ILE A 463 9.85 13.01 30.29
N TYR A 464 10.13 13.50 31.50
CA TYR A 464 11.47 13.39 32.08
C TYR A 464 11.80 11.98 32.58
N LEU A 465 10.81 11.18 32.96
CA LEU A 465 11.03 9.77 33.25
C LEU A 465 11.38 8.99 31.99
N ARG A 466 10.67 9.23 30.89
CA ARG A 466 11.01 8.61 29.59
C ARG A 466 12.39 9.05 29.10
N LEU A 467 12.76 10.33 29.24
CA LEU A 467 14.11 10.79 28.91
C LEU A 467 15.17 10.16 29.81
N ASN A 468 14.91 10.04 31.10
CA ASN A 468 15.86 9.45 32.03
C ASN A 468 16.05 7.96 31.76
N ASP A 469 14.98 7.26 31.40
CA ASP A 469 15.04 5.89 30.91
C ASP A 469 15.91 5.77 29.65
N ILE A 470 15.62 6.54 28.59
CA ILE A 470 16.40 6.53 27.34
C ILE A 470 17.90 6.78 27.60
N VAL A 471 18.24 7.70 28.49
CA VAL A 471 19.63 8.07 28.77
C VAL A 471 20.35 7.02 29.63
N ASN A 472 19.64 6.30 30.50
CA ASN A 472 20.24 5.36 31.45
C ASN A 472 19.97 3.88 31.13
N HIS A 473 19.27 3.56 30.04
CA HIS A 473 19.00 2.20 29.59
C HIS A 473 20.30 1.41 29.42
N GLY A 474 20.36 0.19 29.97
CA GLY A 474 21.54 -0.68 29.89
C GLY A 474 22.69 -0.27 30.82
N THR A 475 22.47 0.66 31.76
CA THR A 475 23.47 1.07 32.76
C THR A 475 23.06 0.61 34.16
N GLN A 476 24.02 0.47 35.09
CA GLN A 476 23.72 0.21 36.53
C GLN A 476 22.94 1.36 37.22
N ARG A 477 22.51 2.38 36.48
CA ARG A 477 21.73 3.54 36.95
C ARG A 477 20.32 3.56 36.35
N GLU A 478 19.82 2.42 35.89
CA GLU A 478 18.44 2.26 35.41
C GLU A 478 17.42 2.80 36.43
N VAL A 479 16.30 3.33 35.93
CA VAL A 479 15.20 3.81 36.77
C VAL A 479 14.48 2.61 37.36
N LEU A 480 14.93 2.20 38.55
CA LEU A 480 14.34 1.13 39.32
C LEU A 480 12.97 1.60 39.86
N PHE A 481 11.88 1.00 39.38
CA PHE A 481 10.55 1.23 39.95
C PHE A 481 10.33 0.29 41.14
N HIS A 482 10.20 0.85 42.35
CA HIS A 482 9.68 0.10 43.50
C HIS A 482 8.16 0.15 43.48
N LEU A 483 7.53 -1.03 43.40
CA LEU A 483 6.08 -1.18 43.31
C LEU A 483 5.53 -1.83 44.60
N GLY A 484 5.46 -1.03 45.66
CA GLY A 484 4.98 -1.48 46.99
C GLY A 484 6.08 -2.13 47.84
N ASP A 485 5.68 -2.89 48.86
CA ASP A 485 6.58 -3.55 49.84
C ASP A 485 7.30 -4.79 49.28
N ASP A 486 7.28 -5.00 47.97
CA ASP A 486 7.89 -6.15 47.31
C ASP A 486 9.34 -5.79 46.90
N PRO A 487 10.37 -6.55 47.33
CA PRO A 487 11.78 -6.27 47.03
C PRO A 487 12.19 -6.57 45.58
N SER A 488 11.23 -6.87 44.69
CA SER A 488 11.50 -7.12 43.28
C SER A 488 11.75 -5.82 42.51
N GLU A 489 12.99 -5.66 42.05
CA GLU A 489 13.45 -4.60 41.15
C GLU A 489 12.83 -4.81 39.76
N LEU A 490 12.09 -3.81 39.23
CA LEU A 490 11.45 -3.89 37.92
C LEU A 490 11.86 -2.72 37.01
N ASP A 491 12.41 -3.08 35.85
CA ASP A 491 12.67 -2.18 34.70
C ASP A 491 11.35 -1.85 33.96
N MET A 492 11.25 -0.67 33.30
CA MET A 492 10.04 -0.26 32.56
C MET A 492 9.63 -1.27 31.50
N GLU A 493 10.59 -1.91 30.81
CA GLU A 493 10.30 -2.97 29.85
C GLU A 493 9.71 -4.22 30.55
N GLN A 494 10.16 -4.50 31.78
CA GLN A 494 9.68 -5.62 32.59
C GLN A 494 8.30 -5.35 33.21
N VAL A 495 8.01 -4.11 33.63
CA VAL A 495 6.68 -3.68 34.11
C VAL A 495 5.60 -3.92 33.05
N ASP A 496 5.96 -3.83 31.77
CA ASP A 496 5.06 -3.97 30.62
C ASP A 496 5.17 -5.33 29.88
N PHE A 497 6.02 -6.27 30.34
CA PHE A 497 6.20 -7.60 29.72
C PHE A 497 4.88 -8.41 29.68
N ASP A 498 4.02 -8.24 30.69
CA ASP A 498 2.70 -8.86 30.78
C ASP A 498 1.61 -8.14 29.97
N ALA A 499 1.87 -6.93 29.44
CA ALA A 499 0.82 -6.03 28.96
C ALA A 499 0.62 -6.01 27.43
N ALA A 500 1.56 -6.48 26.59
CA ALA A 500 1.36 -6.43 25.14
C ALA A 500 2.21 -7.43 24.31
N VAL A 501 1.52 -8.46 23.79
CA VAL A 501 1.98 -9.31 22.68
C VAL A 501 1.92 -8.50 21.37
N GLY A 502 3.00 -7.83 21.01
CA GLY A 502 3.18 -7.21 19.69
C GLY A 502 3.90 -5.85 19.71
N PRO A 503 4.78 -5.54 18.73
CA PRO A 503 5.42 -4.23 18.61
C PRO A 503 4.38 -3.11 18.50
N SER A 504 4.60 -1.98 19.17
CA SER A 504 3.68 -0.82 19.24
C SER A 504 3.50 -0.07 17.90
N THR A 505 4.23 -0.50 16.87
CA THR A 505 3.99 -0.13 15.48
C THR A 505 2.72 -0.76 14.90
N LEU A 506 2.15 -1.79 15.55
CA LEU A 506 0.84 -2.33 15.23
C LEU A 506 -0.28 -1.45 15.82
N GLY A 507 -0.60 -0.35 15.13
CA GLY A 507 -1.91 0.30 15.28
C GLY A 507 -1.93 1.79 15.60
N THR A 508 -0.78 2.48 15.55
CA THR A 508 -0.72 3.94 15.46
C THR A 508 -0.17 4.33 14.07
N GLY A 509 -0.60 5.45 13.51
CA GLY A 509 -0.42 5.77 12.08
C GLY A 509 1.04 5.87 11.61
N GLY A 510 1.22 6.11 10.31
CA GLY A 510 2.54 6.30 9.69
C GLY A 510 3.36 7.49 10.22
N GLY A 511 2.77 8.32 11.10
CA GLY A 511 3.41 9.43 11.79
C GLY A 511 3.39 10.75 10.99
N THR A 512 2.48 10.89 10.02
CA THR A 512 2.37 12.05 9.11
C THR A 512 0.99 12.70 9.17
N ASP A 513 0.84 13.96 8.73
CA ASP A 513 -0.44 14.70 8.74
C ASP A 513 -1.58 13.99 7.99
N HIS A 514 -1.26 13.00 7.15
CA HIS A 514 -2.22 12.20 6.38
C HIS A 514 -2.83 11.00 7.15
N ASP A 515 -2.42 10.75 8.39
CA ASP A 515 -2.79 9.57 9.19
C ASP A 515 -3.99 9.78 10.15
N ASP A 516 -4.82 10.81 9.96
CA ASP A 516 -5.93 11.21 10.87
C ASP A 516 -6.97 10.11 11.18
N GLY A 517 -7.12 9.13 10.28
CA GLY A 517 -8.03 8.00 10.44
C GLY A 517 -7.51 6.87 11.35
N SER A 518 -6.23 6.92 11.74
CA SER A 518 -5.50 5.80 12.37
C SER A 518 -5.26 5.93 13.87
N ILE A 519 -5.64 7.06 14.50
CA ILE A 519 -5.52 7.25 15.95
C ILE A 519 -6.50 6.31 16.66
N ARG A 520 -6.01 5.14 17.07
CA ARG A 520 -6.78 4.16 17.85
C ARG A 520 -6.57 4.40 19.33
N ALA A 521 -7.64 4.25 20.11
CA ALA A 521 -7.52 4.30 21.56
C ALA A 521 -6.76 3.06 22.05
N ARG A 522 -5.82 3.25 22.98
CA ARG A 522 -5.01 2.18 23.58
C ARG A 522 -5.19 2.13 25.10
N PRO A 523 -4.93 0.98 25.75
CA PRO A 523 -4.73 0.98 27.19
C PRO A 523 -3.53 1.88 27.57
N ALA A 524 -3.66 2.63 28.68
CA ALA A 524 -2.51 3.30 29.28
C ALA A 524 -1.48 2.25 29.75
N TYR A 525 -0.19 2.53 29.57
CA TYR A 525 0.87 1.70 30.17
C TYR A 525 0.76 1.76 31.70
N ARG A 526 1.21 0.72 32.41
CA ARG A 526 1.08 0.69 33.88
C ARG A 526 1.84 1.84 34.52
N TRP A 527 3.03 2.14 34.01
CA TRP A 527 3.87 3.24 34.49
C TRP A 527 3.25 4.63 34.23
N GLU A 528 2.53 4.83 33.11
CA GLU A 528 1.79 6.08 32.84
C GLU A 528 0.68 6.31 33.89
N GLY A 529 0.04 5.22 34.33
CA GLY A 529 -0.95 5.24 35.41
C GLY A 529 -0.36 5.63 36.75
N LEU A 530 0.79 5.06 37.12
CA LEU A 530 1.48 5.31 38.40
C LEU A 530 1.79 6.80 38.62
N LEU A 531 2.17 7.50 37.56
CA LEU A 531 2.60 8.91 37.61
C LEU A 531 1.45 9.92 37.49
N GLY A 532 0.33 9.49 36.93
CA GLY A 532 -0.87 10.31 36.73
C GLY A 532 -1.89 10.19 37.87
N ASP A 533 -1.70 9.26 38.81
CA ASP A 533 -2.62 9.03 39.91
C ASP A 533 -2.30 9.95 41.11
N PRO A 534 -3.31 10.69 41.64
CA PRO A 534 -3.10 11.54 42.82
C PRO A 534 -2.84 10.67 44.05
N LEU A 535 -1.98 11.14 44.97
CA LEU A 535 -1.72 10.47 46.25
C LEU A 535 -3.03 10.25 47.02
N ARG A 536 -3.42 8.99 47.21
CA ARG A 536 -4.70 8.62 47.85
C ARG A 536 -4.49 8.29 49.32
N LYS A 537 -5.17 9.03 50.21
CA LYS A 537 -5.23 8.74 51.65
C LYS A 537 -6.36 7.77 52.06
N ASP A 538 -7.37 7.54 51.21
CA ASP A 538 -8.56 6.75 51.57
C ASP A 538 -8.92 5.63 50.58
N LYS A 539 -9.22 4.44 51.14
CA LYS A 539 -9.62 3.20 50.43
C LYS A 539 -11.09 3.16 49.95
N ARG A 540 -11.76 4.28 49.66
CA ARG A 540 -13.18 4.26 49.26
C ARG A 540 -13.37 4.20 47.75
N TRP A 541 -13.99 3.10 47.32
CA TRP A 541 -14.18 2.71 45.92
C TRP A 541 -15.48 3.29 45.33
N ARG A 542 -15.38 3.94 44.16
CA ARG A 542 -16.46 3.95 43.16
C ARG A 542 -15.90 3.34 41.89
N ARG A 543 -16.45 2.20 41.46
CA ARG A 543 -16.25 1.64 40.11
C ARG A 543 -16.58 2.75 39.10
N ARG A 544 -15.58 3.28 38.39
CA ARG A 544 -15.82 4.09 37.20
C ARG A 544 -16.28 3.13 36.10
N TRP A 545 -17.58 2.84 36.06
CA TRP A 545 -18.27 2.17 34.94
C TRP A 545 -18.05 2.88 33.59
N PHE A 546 -17.44 4.08 33.61
CA PHE A 546 -17.13 4.92 32.47
C PHE A 546 -15.66 4.91 32.02
N ALA A 547 -14.80 3.98 32.49
CA ALA A 547 -13.38 3.94 32.14
C ALA A 547 -13.09 3.81 30.62
N LYS A 548 -14.03 3.21 29.86
CA LYS A 548 -14.01 3.13 28.40
C LYS A 548 -14.84 4.21 27.70
N MET A 549 -15.69 4.96 28.40
CA MET A 549 -16.52 5.99 27.77
C MET A 549 -15.69 7.21 27.34
N GLY A 550 -14.65 7.57 28.10
CA GLY A 550 -13.73 8.65 27.69
C GLY A 550 -13.06 8.38 26.35
N SER A 551 -12.65 7.14 26.08
CA SER A 551 -12.09 6.76 24.78
C SER A 551 -13.15 6.59 23.69
N TRP A 552 -14.31 6.02 24.01
CA TRP A 552 -15.44 5.89 23.06
C TRP A 552 -16.01 7.23 22.61
N PHE A 553 -16.06 8.25 23.48
CA PHE A 553 -16.48 9.61 23.11
C PHE A 553 -15.32 10.48 22.58
N GLY A 554 -14.12 9.92 22.43
CA GLY A 554 -12.95 10.64 21.90
C GLY A 554 -12.37 11.70 22.85
N LEU A 555 -12.75 11.69 24.13
CA LEU A 555 -12.27 12.61 25.16
C LEU A 555 -10.82 12.29 25.58
N THR A 556 -10.41 11.02 25.48
CA THR A 556 -9.02 10.55 25.76
C THR A 556 -8.58 9.51 24.72
N PRO A 557 -7.30 9.47 24.30
CA PRO A 557 -6.77 8.36 23.51
C PRO A 557 -6.49 7.12 24.37
N LEU A 558 -6.42 7.30 25.69
CA LEU A 558 -6.07 6.26 26.65
C LEU A 558 -7.34 5.78 27.35
N TRP A 559 -7.57 4.47 27.41
CA TRP A 559 -8.49 3.90 28.40
C TRP A 559 -7.69 3.24 29.52
N ARG A 560 -8.17 3.36 30.76
CA ARG A 560 -7.51 2.73 31.91
C ARG A 560 -8.07 1.33 32.11
N SER A 561 -7.23 0.31 31.94
CA SER A 561 -7.53 -1.07 32.32
C SER A 561 -6.80 -1.42 33.61
N GLY A 562 -7.53 -1.64 34.71
CA GLY A 562 -6.95 -2.03 36.00
C GLY A 562 -7.37 -1.13 37.16
N MET A 563 -6.92 -1.48 38.37
CA MET A 563 -7.09 -0.64 39.56
C MET A 563 -6.13 0.56 39.47
N PRO A 564 -6.59 1.81 39.73
CA PRO A 564 -5.68 2.96 39.89
C PRO A 564 -4.68 2.64 41.00
N SER A 565 -3.42 3.05 40.83
CA SER A 565 -2.43 2.92 41.90
C SER A 565 -2.74 3.90 43.03
N ASN A 566 -2.04 3.79 44.16
CA ASN A 566 -2.16 4.76 45.25
C ASN A 566 -1.45 6.11 44.96
N GLY A 567 -0.98 6.31 43.72
CA GLY A 567 0.03 7.32 43.39
C GLY A 567 1.41 6.92 43.92
N LEU A 568 2.46 7.53 43.39
CA LEU A 568 3.84 7.26 43.82
C LEU A 568 4.32 8.45 44.68
N SER A 569 4.65 8.20 45.94
CA SER A 569 5.37 9.13 46.81
C SER A 569 6.71 8.50 47.17
N LEU A 570 7.80 9.22 46.90
CA LEU A 570 9.15 8.84 47.29
C LEU A 570 9.58 9.83 48.35
N ASP A 571 9.76 9.34 49.58
CA ASP A 571 10.38 10.11 50.64
C ASP A 571 11.89 10.03 50.45
N VAL A 572 12.49 11.17 50.07
CA VAL A 572 13.92 11.26 49.76
C VAL A 572 14.57 12.35 50.60
N GLN A 573 15.74 12.04 51.15
CA GLN A 573 16.61 12.94 51.86
C GLN A 573 17.73 13.42 50.93
N LEU A 574 17.95 14.73 50.87
CA LEU A 574 19.08 15.28 50.12
C LEU A 574 20.35 15.20 51.00
N VAL A 575 21.25 14.28 50.67
CA VAL A 575 22.55 14.12 51.35
C VAL A 575 23.65 14.34 50.32
N ASN A 576 24.54 15.30 50.58
CA ASN A 576 25.66 15.64 49.69
C ASN A 576 25.25 15.92 48.23
N GLY A 577 24.08 16.55 48.03
CA GLY A 577 23.57 16.89 46.70
C GLY A 577 22.99 15.72 45.91
N ARG A 578 22.80 14.55 46.54
CA ARG A 578 22.10 13.41 45.97
C ARG A 578 20.86 13.10 46.79
N TYR A 579 19.76 12.77 46.10
CA TYR A 579 18.55 12.27 46.74
C TYR A 579 18.80 10.81 47.14
N ILE A 580 18.74 10.52 48.43
CA ILE A 580 18.81 9.18 49.01
C ILE A 580 17.41 8.84 49.51
N LEU A 581 16.93 7.63 49.23
CA LEU A 581 15.67 7.13 49.79
C LEU A 581 15.73 7.14 51.32
N ILE A 582 14.68 7.66 51.95
CA ILE A 582 14.50 7.54 53.39
C ILE A 582 13.99 6.12 53.62
N GLU A 583 14.85 5.22 54.11
CA GLU A 583 14.40 3.95 54.68
C GLU A 583 13.63 4.25 55.97
N GLU A 584 12.39 3.75 56.08
CA GLU A 584 11.58 3.87 57.32
C GLU A 584 12.17 3.08 58.49
#